data_AF-A0A915JXP4-F1
#
_entry.id   AF-A0A915JXP4-F1
#
_cell.length_a   1.000
_cell.length_b   1.000
_cell.length_c   1.000
_cell.angle_alpha   90.00
_cell.angle_beta   90.00
_cell.angle_gamma   90.00
#
_symmetry.space_group_name_H-M   'P 1'
#
loop_
_entity.id
_entity.type
_entity.pdbx_description
1 polymer ?
#
loop_
_entity_poly.entity_id
_entity_poly.type
_entity_poly.pdbx_seq_one_letter_code
_entity_poly.pdbx_strand_id
1 'polypeptide(L)'
;MKWKICAIFIEMRNALYDVLSQILSADKDVRQLAEQHLKSLETVEEYPVLLTELIVQPDAALALRQLCCVLLKQYVQVHWAKDAEKFFPPEATITAKTLVKNLLPNGLRESLTRVRTGVAYAVAAIAHFDWPDSWPNLFGFLAELLTSRNSDFVHGAMRVLTEFSHDITDKQIEYLAPILLPECLNIFVQTETYSIRTRSRAVELFNTLSEIIYFVGDVDKAKAFLLSIKLVDDGVVSDPSLKAEIIKTVSNLVERFPKQCKQFVDQIMPDIFLLFRETAQLYVRSEVNGEKNANEALDSDGEVIGLDKLIFALVDYLDNIIDQKLFSQIVRTHLNDIIYIALAYMQISDDKLEEWYASVEKYVEDEDEESSASTVRSACLDFLISLNDKWEIETARALCLAVSKHIVESDGRIHEDPNW
;
A
#
# COMPACT_ATOMS: atom_id res chain seq x y z
N MET A 1 -42.65 -21.79 -19.87
CA MET A 1 -41.32 -21.25 -20.23
C MET A 1 -40.55 -20.79 -18.99
N LYS A 2 -41.09 -19.87 -18.15
CA LYS A 2 -40.45 -19.39 -16.90
C LYS A 2 -40.00 -20.49 -15.92
N TRP A 3 -40.79 -21.57 -15.74
CA TRP A 3 -40.44 -22.67 -14.83
C TRP A 3 -39.26 -23.52 -15.30
N LYS A 4 -39.10 -23.73 -16.62
CA LYS A 4 -37.95 -24.45 -17.18
C LYS A 4 -36.66 -23.64 -17.09
N ILE A 5 -36.74 -22.32 -17.30
CA ILE A 5 -35.62 -21.39 -17.15
C ILE A 5 -35.15 -21.37 -15.67
N CYS A 6 -36.10 -21.38 -14.73
CA CYS A 6 -35.78 -21.46 -13.30
C CYS A 6 -35.12 -22.78 -12.89
N ALA A 7 -35.54 -23.91 -13.47
CA ALA A 7 -34.93 -25.22 -13.19
C ALA A 7 -33.50 -25.33 -13.74
N ILE A 8 -33.27 -24.87 -14.99
CA ILE A 8 -31.96 -24.84 -15.62
C ILE A 8 -30.98 -23.97 -14.82
N PHE A 9 -31.42 -22.80 -14.35
CA PHE A 9 -30.62 -21.93 -13.51
C PHE A 9 -30.21 -22.60 -12.18
N ILE A 10 -31.12 -23.33 -11.54
CA ILE A 10 -30.83 -24.08 -10.31
C ILE A 10 -29.83 -25.22 -10.56
N GLU A 11 -29.98 -25.96 -11.66
CA GLU A 11 -29.06 -27.02 -12.05
C GLU A 11 -27.66 -26.47 -12.33
N MET A 12 -27.56 -25.33 -13.02
CA MET A 12 -26.28 -24.67 -13.30
C MET A 12 -25.60 -24.14 -12.04
N ARG A 13 -26.37 -23.58 -11.10
CA ARG A 13 -25.85 -23.14 -9.80
C ARG A 13 -25.27 -24.32 -9.02
N ASN A 14 -25.98 -25.45 -8.98
CA ASN A 14 -25.51 -26.64 -8.29
C ASN A 14 -24.25 -27.21 -8.97
N ALA A 15 -24.24 -27.26 -10.31
CA ALA A 15 -23.06 -27.70 -11.06
C ALA A 15 -21.83 -26.82 -10.80
N LEU A 16 -22.00 -25.49 -10.76
CA LEU A 16 -20.92 -24.57 -10.42
C LEU A 16 -20.41 -24.81 -8.99
N TYR A 17 -21.32 -24.96 -8.01
CA TYR A 17 -20.95 -25.25 -6.62
C TYR A 17 -20.12 -26.54 -6.50
N ASP A 18 -20.52 -27.60 -7.19
CA ASP A 18 -19.81 -28.88 -7.19
C ASP A 18 -18.42 -28.75 -7.82
N VAL A 19 -18.30 -28.05 -8.95
CA VAL A 19 -17.00 -27.80 -9.62
C VAL A 19 -16.08 -26.99 -8.72
N LEU A 20 -16.56 -25.91 -8.11
CA LEU A 20 -15.76 -25.08 -7.22
C LEU A 20 -15.31 -25.85 -5.97
N SER A 21 -16.17 -26.73 -5.45
CA SER A 21 -15.80 -27.62 -4.34
C SER A 21 -14.68 -28.59 -4.73
N GLN A 22 -14.69 -29.08 -5.97
CA GLN A 22 -13.65 -29.97 -6.50
C GLN A 22 -12.32 -29.24 -6.75
N ILE A 23 -12.35 -27.96 -7.13
CA ILE A 23 -11.13 -27.12 -7.25
C ILE A 23 -10.39 -26.99 -5.91
N LEU A 24 -11.11 -27.08 -4.79
CA LEU A 24 -10.53 -27.04 -3.44
C LEU A 24 -10.09 -28.42 -2.92
N SER A 25 -10.18 -29.47 -3.74
CA SER A 25 -9.76 -30.82 -3.36
C SER A 25 -8.24 -30.95 -3.17
N ALA A 26 -7.80 -31.80 -2.24
CA ALA A 26 -6.39 -32.16 -2.10
C ALA A 26 -5.87 -33.02 -3.28
N ASP A 27 -6.77 -33.68 -4.00
CA ASP A 27 -6.45 -34.53 -5.15
C ASP A 27 -6.17 -33.68 -6.41
N LYS A 28 -4.96 -33.84 -6.97
CA LYS A 28 -4.51 -33.10 -8.16
C LYS A 28 -5.37 -33.41 -9.39
N ASP A 29 -5.76 -34.65 -9.60
CA ASP A 29 -6.49 -35.06 -10.80
C ASP A 29 -7.93 -34.52 -10.77
N VAL A 30 -8.54 -34.53 -9.58
CA VAL A 30 -9.85 -33.90 -9.35
C VAL A 30 -9.79 -32.39 -9.62
N ARG A 31 -8.75 -31.70 -9.13
CA ARG A 31 -8.59 -30.26 -9.39
C ARG A 31 -8.41 -29.96 -10.88
N GLN A 32 -7.57 -30.72 -11.57
CA GLN A 32 -7.30 -30.49 -12.99
C GLN A 32 -8.55 -30.69 -13.86
N LEU A 33 -9.36 -31.70 -13.56
CA LEU A 33 -10.65 -31.91 -14.25
C LEU A 33 -11.64 -30.79 -13.95
N ALA A 34 -11.71 -30.33 -12.70
CA ALA A 34 -12.58 -29.23 -12.29
C ALA A 34 -12.18 -27.90 -12.95
N GLU A 35 -10.88 -27.60 -13.08
CA GLU A 35 -10.36 -26.43 -13.80
C GLU A 35 -10.75 -26.44 -15.28
N GLN A 36 -10.66 -27.60 -15.95
CA GLN A 36 -11.10 -27.75 -17.34
C GLN A 36 -12.60 -27.51 -17.50
N HIS A 37 -13.40 -28.06 -16.56
CA HIS A 37 -14.85 -27.86 -16.57
C HIS A 37 -15.20 -26.38 -16.31
N LEU A 38 -14.54 -25.74 -15.35
CA LEU A 38 -14.74 -24.33 -15.04
C LEU A 38 -14.48 -23.44 -16.26
N LYS A 39 -13.43 -23.72 -17.02
CA LYS A 39 -13.11 -22.99 -18.26
C LYS A 39 -14.22 -23.07 -19.31
N SER A 40 -14.96 -24.17 -19.36
CA SER A 40 -16.14 -24.26 -20.24
C SER A 40 -17.32 -23.42 -19.74
N LEU A 41 -17.47 -23.29 -18.41
CA LEU A 41 -18.51 -22.48 -17.77
C LEU A 41 -18.26 -20.97 -17.93
N GLU A 42 -17.03 -20.51 -18.13
CA GLU A 42 -16.72 -19.09 -18.36
C GLU A 42 -17.50 -18.48 -19.54
N THR A 43 -17.84 -19.28 -20.55
CA THR A 43 -18.59 -18.79 -21.73
C THR A 43 -20.09 -18.68 -21.52
N VAL A 44 -20.60 -19.08 -20.35
CA VAL A 44 -22.01 -19.07 -19.99
C VAL A 44 -22.42 -17.68 -19.48
N GLU A 45 -23.57 -17.18 -19.95
CA GLU A 45 -24.07 -15.83 -19.60
C GLU A 45 -24.26 -15.64 -18.09
N GLU A 46 -24.77 -16.65 -17.39
CA GLU A 46 -25.07 -16.60 -15.96
C GLU A 46 -23.84 -16.79 -15.07
N TYR A 47 -22.70 -17.23 -15.60
CA TYR A 47 -21.50 -17.54 -14.83
C TYR A 47 -21.04 -16.42 -13.87
N PRO A 48 -20.82 -15.17 -14.31
CA PRO A 48 -20.41 -14.10 -13.40
C PRO A 48 -21.49 -13.74 -12.37
N VAL A 49 -22.77 -13.94 -12.70
CA VAL A 49 -23.89 -13.72 -11.77
C VAL A 49 -23.88 -14.77 -10.66
N LEU A 50 -23.73 -16.05 -11.02
CA LEU A 50 -23.66 -17.15 -10.07
C LEU A 50 -22.45 -17.04 -9.14
N LEU A 51 -21.28 -16.66 -9.66
CA LEU A 51 -20.12 -16.34 -8.83
C LEU A 51 -20.45 -15.22 -7.83
N THR A 52 -21.10 -14.15 -8.29
CA THR A 52 -21.47 -13.01 -7.44
C THR A 52 -22.47 -13.41 -6.35
N GLU A 53 -23.48 -14.22 -6.68
CA GLU A 53 -24.44 -14.75 -5.70
C GLU A 53 -23.73 -15.55 -4.59
N LEU A 54 -22.80 -16.44 -4.96
CA LEU A 54 -22.01 -17.21 -3.99
C LEU A 54 -21.12 -16.30 -3.13
N ILE A 55 -20.54 -15.25 -3.70
CA ILE A 55 -19.73 -14.27 -2.95
C ILE A 55 -20.56 -13.57 -1.89
N VAL A 56 -21.77 -13.12 -2.21
CA VAL A 56 -22.61 -12.34 -1.28
C VAL A 56 -23.48 -13.19 -0.37
N GLN A 57 -23.51 -14.52 -0.55
CA GLN A 57 -24.25 -15.45 0.29
C GLN A 57 -23.57 -15.60 1.67
N PRO A 58 -24.21 -15.19 2.78
CA PRO A 58 -23.57 -15.23 4.11
C PRO A 58 -23.21 -16.64 4.58
N ASP A 59 -24.06 -17.63 4.26
CA ASP A 59 -23.92 -19.02 4.70
C ASP A 59 -22.94 -19.85 3.85
N ALA A 60 -22.40 -19.29 2.77
CA ALA A 60 -21.45 -20.01 1.93
C ALA A 60 -20.08 -20.11 2.61
N ALA A 61 -19.38 -21.24 2.40
CA ALA A 61 -18.06 -21.48 2.99
C ALA A 61 -17.04 -20.41 2.58
N LEU A 62 -16.24 -19.91 3.53
CA LEU A 62 -15.26 -18.85 3.30
C LEU A 62 -14.34 -19.15 2.10
N ALA A 63 -13.78 -20.36 2.02
CA ALA A 63 -12.88 -20.76 0.95
C ALA A 63 -13.55 -20.67 -0.44
N LEU A 64 -14.83 -21.03 -0.52
CA LEU A 64 -15.63 -20.92 -1.74
C LEU A 64 -15.87 -19.45 -2.13
N ARG A 65 -16.25 -18.62 -1.15
CA ARG A 65 -16.47 -17.17 -1.37
C ARG A 65 -15.19 -16.47 -1.85
N GLN A 66 -14.04 -16.82 -1.26
CA GLN A 66 -12.73 -16.31 -1.68
C GLN A 66 -12.38 -16.75 -3.10
N LEU A 67 -12.54 -18.04 -3.42
CA LEU A 67 -12.32 -18.56 -4.77
C LEU A 67 -13.21 -17.84 -5.79
N CYS A 68 -14.49 -17.64 -5.49
CA CYS A 68 -15.40 -16.91 -6.37
C CYS A 68 -14.97 -15.46 -6.61
N CYS A 69 -14.43 -14.75 -5.60
CA CYS A 69 -13.89 -13.40 -5.78
C CYS A 69 -12.73 -13.39 -6.78
N VAL A 70 -11.81 -14.35 -6.67
CA VAL A 70 -10.67 -14.50 -7.59
C VAL A 70 -11.15 -14.79 -9.01
N LEU A 71 -12.06 -15.74 -9.16
CA LEU A 71 -12.61 -16.13 -10.46
C LEU A 71 -13.41 -14.99 -11.10
N LEU A 72 -14.19 -14.24 -10.31
CA LEU A 72 -14.92 -13.08 -10.83
C LEU A 72 -13.97 -11.99 -11.31
N LYS A 73 -12.89 -11.71 -10.57
CA LYS A 73 -11.85 -10.77 -11.01
C LYS A 73 -11.20 -11.21 -12.32
N GLN A 74 -10.84 -12.49 -12.44
CA GLN A 74 -10.28 -13.06 -13.67
C GLN A 74 -11.26 -12.97 -14.85
N TYR A 75 -12.52 -13.31 -14.60
CA TYR A 75 -13.58 -13.16 -15.59
C TYR A 75 -13.71 -11.72 -16.06
N VAL A 76 -13.62 -10.75 -15.15
CA VAL A 76 -13.72 -9.33 -15.52
C VAL A 76 -12.60 -8.91 -16.47
N GLN A 77 -11.36 -9.36 -16.24
CA GLN A 77 -10.21 -9.04 -17.08
C GLN A 77 -10.30 -9.60 -18.52
N VAL A 78 -11.09 -10.65 -18.72
CA VAL A 78 -11.11 -11.43 -19.96
C VAL A 78 -12.43 -11.30 -20.72
N HIS A 79 -13.56 -11.25 -20.02
CA HIS A 79 -14.89 -11.29 -20.63
C HIS A 79 -15.68 -10.00 -20.44
N TRP A 80 -15.26 -9.06 -19.57
CA TRP A 80 -16.10 -7.91 -19.25
C TRP A 80 -16.22 -6.92 -20.40
N ALA A 81 -15.11 -6.55 -21.04
CA ALA A 81 -15.10 -5.50 -22.04
C ALA A 81 -14.29 -5.93 -23.27
N LYS A 82 -14.81 -5.65 -24.47
CA LYS A 82 -14.20 -6.06 -25.76
C LYS A 82 -12.85 -5.43 -26.04
N ASP A 83 -12.59 -4.28 -25.43
CA ASP A 83 -11.38 -3.48 -25.52
C ASP A 83 -10.34 -3.83 -24.46
N ALA A 84 -10.63 -4.76 -23.56
CA ALA A 84 -9.63 -5.29 -22.63
C ALA A 84 -8.49 -5.97 -23.38
N GLU A 85 -7.25 -5.75 -22.94
CA GLU A 85 -6.04 -6.30 -23.57
C GLU A 85 -6.08 -7.84 -23.68
N LYS A 86 -6.64 -8.50 -22.66
CA LYS A 86 -6.74 -9.96 -22.56
C LYS A 86 -8.13 -10.48 -22.97
N PHE A 87 -8.89 -9.71 -23.75
CA PHE A 87 -10.25 -10.06 -24.08
C PHE A 87 -10.36 -11.43 -24.77
N PHE A 88 -11.30 -12.25 -24.29
CA PHE A 88 -11.71 -13.50 -24.91
C PHE A 88 -13.23 -13.55 -25.03
N PRO A 89 -13.79 -13.88 -26.20
CA PRO A 89 -15.23 -13.94 -26.38
C PRO A 89 -15.86 -15.11 -25.60
N PRO A 90 -17.13 -15.00 -25.15
CA PRO A 90 -18.05 -13.89 -25.39
C PRO A 90 -17.82 -12.71 -24.42
N GLU A 91 -18.24 -11.51 -24.83
CA GLU A 91 -18.37 -10.38 -23.90
C GLU A 91 -19.56 -10.62 -22.97
N ALA A 92 -19.39 -10.29 -21.68
CA ALA A 92 -20.44 -10.33 -20.68
C ALA A 92 -21.66 -9.51 -21.13
N THR A 93 -22.85 -10.12 -21.04
CA THR A 93 -24.08 -9.46 -21.49
C THR A 93 -24.45 -8.28 -20.60
N ILE A 94 -25.19 -7.32 -21.15
CA ILE A 94 -25.68 -6.16 -20.39
C ILE A 94 -26.49 -6.60 -19.16
N THR A 95 -27.28 -7.66 -19.30
CA THR A 95 -28.05 -8.26 -18.21
C THR A 95 -27.14 -8.77 -17.10
N ALA A 96 -26.13 -9.58 -17.44
CA ALA A 96 -25.16 -10.11 -16.48
C ALA A 96 -24.39 -8.99 -15.78
N LYS A 97 -23.85 -8.02 -16.54
CA LYS A 97 -23.17 -6.84 -15.98
C LYS A 97 -24.05 -6.08 -14.99
N THR A 98 -25.31 -5.85 -15.33
CA THR A 98 -26.26 -5.12 -14.47
C THR A 98 -26.53 -5.88 -13.17
N LEU A 99 -26.73 -7.19 -13.22
CA LEU A 99 -26.95 -8.01 -12.03
C LEU A 99 -25.73 -8.03 -11.11
N VAL A 100 -24.54 -8.25 -11.67
CA VAL A 100 -23.28 -8.22 -10.91
C VAL A 100 -23.09 -6.85 -10.24
N LYS A 101 -23.27 -5.75 -10.97
CA LYS A 101 -23.14 -4.38 -10.44
C LYS A 101 -24.16 -4.05 -9.34
N ASN A 102 -25.33 -4.67 -9.34
CA ASN A 102 -26.32 -4.48 -8.28
C ASN A 102 -26.05 -5.34 -7.03
N LEU A 103 -25.48 -6.53 -7.22
CA LEU A 103 -25.28 -7.50 -6.14
C LEU A 103 -23.94 -7.32 -5.44
N LEU A 104 -22.85 -7.26 -6.20
CA LEU A 104 -21.46 -7.31 -5.71
C LEU A 104 -21.14 -6.24 -4.66
N PRO A 105 -21.55 -4.96 -4.80
CA PRO A 105 -21.22 -3.92 -3.82
C PRO A 105 -21.74 -4.21 -2.40
N ASN A 106 -22.81 -5.02 -2.25
CA ASN A 106 -23.29 -5.42 -0.93
C ASN A 106 -22.24 -6.24 -0.15
N GLY A 107 -21.35 -6.94 -0.85
CA GLY A 107 -20.23 -7.66 -0.24
C GLY A 107 -19.18 -6.74 0.42
N LEU A 108 -19.19 -5.43 0.13
CA LEU A 108 -18.31 -4.47 0.82
C LEU A 108 -18.70 -4.24 2.29
N ARG A 109 -19.90 -4.67 2.68
CA ARG A 109 -20.42 -4.65 4.06
C ARG A 109 -20.14 -5.94 4.83
N GLU A 110 -19.48 -6.92 4.22
CA GLU A 110 -19.18 -8.20 4.84
C GLU A 110 -18.25 -8.03 6.05
N SER A 111 -18.51 -8.79 7.12
CA SER A 111 -17.71 -8.83 8.35
C SER A 111 -16.35 -9.52 8.15
N LEU A 112 -16.29 -10.51 7.26
CA LEU A 112 -15.09 -11.26 6.93
C LEU A 112 -14.17 -10.44 6.01
N THR A 113 -13.08 -9.89 6.57
CA THR A 113 -12.09 -9.07 5.86
C THR A 113 -11.61 -9.72 4.55
N ARG A 114 -11.35 -11.02 4.54
CA ARG A 114 -10.88 -11.75 3.34
C ARG A 114 -11.89 -11.71 2.18
N VAL A 115 -13.17 -11.84 2.47
CA VAL A 115 -14.23 -11.74 1.44
C VAL A 115 -14.40 -10.29 1.03
N ARG A 116 -14.47 -9.38 2.00
CA ARG A 116 -14.61 -7.93 1.76
C ARG A 116 -13.49 -7.39 0.87
N THR A 117 -12.24 -7.81 1.10
CA THR A 117 -11.09 -7.47 0.25
C THR A 117 -11.23 -8.06 -1.16
N GLY A 118 -11.61 -9.33 -1.30
CA GLY A 118 -11.86 -9.94 -2.60
C GLY A 118 -12.97 -9.24 -3.41
N VAL A 119 -14.06 -8.86 -2.74
CA VAL A 119 -15.13 -8.04 -3.32
C VAL A 119 -14.60 -6.69 -3.77
N ALA A 120 -13.82 -6.01 -2.93
CA ALA A 120 -13.27 -4.69 -3.26
C ALA A 120 -12.41 -4.73 -4.53
N TYR A 121 -11.54 -5.75 -4.68
CA TYR A 121 -10.77 -5.94 -5.90
C TYR A 121 -11.65 -6.21 -7.13
N ALA A 122 -12.70 -7.02 -7.01
CA ALA A 122 -13.62 -7.29 -8.11
C ALA A 122 -14.43 -6.03 -8.50
N VAL A 123 -14.88 -5.24 -7.52
CA VAL A 123 -15.56 -3.96 -7.76
C VAL A 123 -14.63 -2.97 -8.46
N ALA A 124 -13.38 -2.81 -8.00
CA ALA A 124 -12.40 -1.94 -8.63
C ALA A 124 -12.09 -2.38 -10.08
N ALA A 125 -11.94 -3.69 -10.32
CA ALA A 125 -11.72 -4.22 -11.67
C ALA A 125 -12.88 -3.91 -12.63
N ILE A 126 -14.13 -3.94 -12.15
CA ILE A 126 -15.29 -3.56 -12.96
C ILE A 126 -15.34 -2.04 -13.14
N ALA A 127 -15.03 -1.27 -12.08
CA ALA A 127 -15.04 0.19 -12.10
C ALA A 127 -14.09 0.76 -13.16
N HIS A 128 -12.92 0.14 -13.35
CA HIS A 128 -11.96 0.51 -14.41
C HIS A 128 -12.59 0.60 -15.81
N PHE A 129 -13.52 -0.30 -16.13
CA PHE A 129 -14.19 -0.32 -17.44
C PHE A 129 -15.50 0.49 -17.45
N ASP A 130 -16.26 0.44 -16.35
CA ASP A 130 -17.66 0.89 -16.35
C ASP A 130 -17.88 2.25 -15.66
N TRP A 131 -16.97 2.72 -14.80
CA TRP A 131 -17.14 3.99 -14.08
C TRP A 131 -16.42 5.13 -14.84
N PRO A 132 -17.05 6.30 -15.04
CA PRO A 132 -18.32 6.74 -14.46
C PRO A 132 -19.56 6.46 -15.33
N ASP A 133 -19.40 6.19 -16.62
CA ASP A 133 -20.49 6.28 -17.60
C ASP A 133 -21.50 5.14 -17.51
N SER A 134 -21.02 3.90 -17.35
CA SER A 134 -21.83 2.68 -17.28
C SER A 134 -22.15 2.24 -15.86
N TRP A 135 -21.58 2.90 -14.85
CA TRP A 135 -21.85 2.65 -13.43
C TRP A 135 -21.88 3.94 -12.57
N PRO A 136 -22.73 4.93 -12.91
CA PRO A 136 -22.67 6.26 -12.30
C PRO A 136 -22.94 6.30 -10.79
N ASN A 137 -23.72 5.34 -10.27
CA ASN A 137 -24.09 5.29 -8.86
C ASN A 137 -23.01 4.70 -7.94
N LEU A 138 -21.92 4.15 -8.49
CA LEU A 138 -20.87 3.50 -7.69
C LEU A 138 -20.27 4.45 -6.65
N PHE A 139 -19.90 5.67 -7.07
CA PHE A 139 -19.27 6.62 -6.16
C PHE A 139 -20.22 7.04 -5.03
N GLY A 140 -21.49 7.31 -5.34
CA GLY A 140 -22.49 7.65 -4.32
C GLY A 140 -22.60 6.57 -3.24
N PHE A 141 -22.62 5.30 -3.66
CA PHE A 141 -22.61 4.16 -2.75
C PHE A 141 -21.33 4.09 -1.89
N LEU A 142 -20.16 4.30 -2.48
CA LEU A 142 -18.89 4.30 -1.73
C LEU A 142 -18.84 5.45 -0.70
N ALA A 143 -19.32 6.63 -1.06
CA ALA A 143 -19.40 7.78 -0.15
C ALA A 143 -20.34 7.52 1.05
N GLU A 144 -21.48 6.83 0.82
CA GLU A 144 -22.36 6.39 1.91
C GLU A 144 -21.65 5.41 2.86
N LEU A 145 -20.85 4.49 2.33
CA LEU A 145 -20.09 3.54 3.16
C LEU A 145 -19.01 4.25 3.99
N LEU A 146 -18.28 5.21 3.40
CA LEU A 146 -17.27 5.99 4.13
C LEU A 146 -17.88 6.75 5.30
N THR A 147 -18.99 7.45 5.06
CA THR A 147 -19.65 8.29 6.07
C THR A 147 -20.45 7.50 7.12
N SER A 148 -20.56 6.17 6.97
CA SER A 148 -21.35 5.32 7.86
C SER A 148 -20.78 5.16 9.27
N ARG A 149 -19.50 5.49 9.47
CA ARG A 149 -18.72 5.21 10.70
C ARG A 149 -18.62 3.74 11.09
N ASN A 150 -19.07 2.81 10.25
CA ASN A 150 -18.89 1.39 10.47
C ASN A 150 -17.52 0.96 9.92
N SER A 151 -16.65 0.43 10.79
CA SER A 151 -15.26 0.10 10.43
C SER A 151 -15.15 -0.88 9.26
N ASP A 152 -16.03 -1.88 9.17
CA ASP A 152 -16.04 -2.82 8.03
C ASP A 152 -16.45 -2.12 6.74
N PHE A 153 -17.46 -1.25 6.79
CA PHE A 153 -17.99 -0.57 5.60
C PHE A 153 -16.97 0.43 5.06
N VAL A 154 -16.36 1.21 5.97
CA VAL A 154 -15.28 2.13 5.63
C VAL A 154 -14.10 1.37 5.05
N HIS A 155 -13.69 0.25 5.66
CA HIS A 155 -12.63 -0.60 5.12
C HIS A 155 -12.94 -1.06 3.69
N GLY A 156 -14.15 -1.56 3.44
CA GLY A 156 -14.57 -2.01 2.11
C GLY A 156 -14.51 -0.89 1.08
N ALA A 157 -15.06 0.29 1.41
CA ALA A 157 -15.06 1.44 0.53
C ALA A 157 -13.66 2.00 0.27
N MET A 158 -12.84 2.14 1.32
CA MET A 158 -11.44 2.58 1.20
C MET A 158 -10.64 1.64 0.32
N ARG A 159 -10.81 0.31 0.46
CA ARG A 159 -10.11 -0.66 -0.40
C ARG A 159 -10.51 -0.49 -1.86
N VAL A 160 -11.79 -0.27 -2.18
CA VAL A 160 -12.18 0.02 -3.57
C VAL A 160 -11.53 1.31 -4.04
N LEU A 161 -11.70 2.41 -3.30
CA LEU A 161 -11.22 3.74 -3.70
C LEU A 161 -9.71 3.79 -3.92
N THR A 162 -8.92 3.14 -3.07
CA THR A 162 -7.47 3.05 -3.27
C THR A 162 -7.12 2.37 -4.59
N GLU A 163 -7.78 1.25 -4.91
CA GLU A 163 -7.44 0.41 -6.08
C GLU A 163 -7.76 1.07 -7.43
N PHE A 164 -8.80 1.92 -7.52
CA PHE A 164 -9.13 2.65 -8.77
C PHE A 164 -8.82 4.15 -8.71
N SER A 165 -8.16 4.63 -7.64
CA SER A 165 -7.87 6.07 -7.46
C SER A 165 -7.07 6.68 -8.62
N HIS A 166 -6.21 5.89 -9.28
CA HIS A 166 -5.44 6.31 -10.45
C HIS A 166 -6.29 6.47 -11.72
N ASP A 167 -7.49 5.88 -11.79
CA ASP A 167 -8.43 6.04 -12.90
C ASP A 167 -9.27 7.32 -12.78
N ILE A 168 -9.13 8.06 -11.66
CA ILE A 168 -9.83 9.33 -11.46
C ILE A 168 -9.22 10.41 -12.36
N THR A 169 -10.05 10.99 -13.20
CA THR A 169 -9.67 12.06 -14.14
C THR A 169 -9.77 13.46 -13.53
N ASP A 170 -9.16 14.43 -14.21
CA ASP A 170 -9.23 15.88 -13.92
C ASP A 170 -10.66 16.44 -13.87
N LYS A 171 -11.58 15.88 -14.67
CA LYS A 171 -12.99 16.28 -14.61
C LYS A 171 -13.71 15.73 -13.39
N GLN A 172 -13.29 14.56 -12.93
CA GLN A 172 -13.94 13.89 -11.82
C GLN A 172 -13.48 14.41 -10.47
N ILE A 173 -12.18 14.73 -10.35
CA ILE A 173 -11.59 15.21 -9.11
C ILE A 173 -12.29 16.47 -8.57
N GLU A 174 -12.84 17.33 -9.44
CA GLU A 174 -13.53 18.56 -9.04
C GLU A 174 -14.70 18.30 -8.08
N TYR A 175 -15.50 17.26 -8.34
CA TYR A 175 -16.65 16.91 -7.50
C TYR A 175 -16.35 15.81 -6.47
N LEU A 176 -15.29 15.02 -6.69
CA LEU A 176 -14.88 13.96 -5.76
C LEU A 176 -14.05 14.49 -4.59
N ALA A 177 -13.06 15.36 -4.85
CA ALA A 177 -12.14 15.84 -3.82
C ALA A 177 -12.83 16.51 -2.62
N PRO A 178 -13.88 17.35 -2.79
CA PRO A 178 -14.60 17.94 -1.66
C PRO A 178 -15.25 16.93 -0.70
N ILE A 179 -15.50 15.69 -1.17
CA ILE A 179 -16.11 14.61 -0.38
C ILE A 179 -15.02 13.69 0.18
N LEU A 180 -14.06 13.29 -0.67
CA LEU A 180 -13.04 12.31 -0.31
C LEU A 180 -11.96 12.88 0.63
N LEU A 181 -11.45 14.09 0.38
CA LEU A 181 -10.35 14.63 1.20
C LEU A 181 -10.73 14.83 2.68
N PRO A 182 -11.91 15.42 3.02
CA PRO A 182 -12.31 15.52 4.42
C PRO A 182 -12.50 14.16 5.08
N GLU A 183 -12.97 13.17 4.33
CA GLU A 183 -13.23 11.84 4.87
C GLU A 183 -11.95 11.03 5.07
N CYS A 184 -10.98 11.15 4.17
CA CYS A 184 -9.60 10.67 4.40
C CYS A 184 -9.06 11.23 5.72
N LEU A 185 -9.25 12.53 5.98
CA LEU A 185 -8.79 13.14 7.21
C LEU A 185 -9.53 12.59 8.44
N ASN A 186 -10.86 12.53 8.37
CA ASN A 186 -11.70 12.01 9.45
C ASN A 186 -11.29 10.59 9.84
N ILE A 187 -11.05 9.73 8.85
CA ILE A 187 -10.60 8.35 9.06
C ILE A 187 -9.21 8.34 9.68
N PHE A 188 -8.27 9.12 9.15
CA PHE A 188 -6.89 9.16 9.62
C PHE A 188 -6.77 9.55 11.11
N VAL A 189 -7.55 10.54 11.56
CA VAL A 189 -7.46 11.06 12.94
C VAL A 189 -8.21 10.21 13.97
N GLN A 190 -9.14 9.35 13.57
CA GLN A 190 -9.96 8.53 14.47
C GLN A 190 -9.26 7.20 14.83
N THR A 191 -8.21 7.32 15.62
CA THR A 191 -7.31 6.23 16.06
C THR A 191 -8.00 5.11 16.84
N GLU A 192 -9.06 5.44 17.59
CA GLU A 192 -9.83 4.49 18.39
C GLU A 192 -10.90 3.73 17.57
N THR A 193 -11.26 4.24 16.40
CA THR A 193 -12.34 3.70 15.56
C THR A 193 -11.81 2.87 14.39
N TYR A 194 -10.74 3.33 13.75
CA TYR A 194 -10.19 2.72 12.55
C TYR A 194 -8.84 2.11 12.80
N SER A 195 -8.64 0.92 12.22
CA SER A 195 -7.36 0.22 12.28
C SER A 195 -6.24 1.01 11.61
N ILE A 196 -4.99 0.73 12.01
CA ILE A 196 -3.78 1.30 11.40
C ILE A 196 -3.81 1.14 9.87
N ARG A 197 -4.24 -0.03 9.35
CA ARG A 197 -4.35 -0.31 7.91
C ARG A 197 -5.38 0.59 7.20
N THR A 198 -6.55 0.79 7.81
CA THR A 198 -7.59 1.65 7.23
C THR A 198 -7.13 3.11 7.20
N ARG A 199 -6.45 3.54 8.26
CA ARG A 199 -5.83 4.88 8.35
C ARG A 199 -4.70 5.07 7.34
N SER A 200 -3.87 4.05 7.13
CA SER A 200 -2.81 4.07 6.11
C SER A 200 -3.39 4.24 4.70
N ARG A 201 -4.47 3.52 4.38
CA ARG A 201 -5.19 3.67 3.10
C ARG A 201 -5.78 5.06 2.92
N ALA A 202 -6.23 5.70 4.01
CA ALA A 202 -6.73 7.07 3.94
C ALA A 202 -5.63 8.06 3.55
N VAL A 203 -4.41 7.85 4.05
CA VAL A 203 -3.22 8.62 3.68
C VAL A 203 -2.81 8.35 2.23
N GLU A 204 -2.77 7.09 1.80
CA GLU A 204 -2.47 6.68 0.42
C GLU A 204 -3.46 7.28 -0.60
N LEU A 205 -4.76 7.18 -0.32
CA LEU A 205 -5.80 7.77 -1.15
C LEU A 205 -5.65 9.30 -1.21
N PHE A 206 -5.39 9.94 -0.07
CA PHE A 206 -5.16 11.38 -0.01
C PHE A 206 -3.95 11.79 -0.87
N ASN A 207 -2.84 11.06 -0.79
CA ASN A 207 -1.64 11.31 -1.57
C ASN A 207 -1.92 11.24 -3.08
N THR A 208 -2.66 10.22 -3.52
CA THR A 208 -3.07 10.05 -4.92
C THR A 208 -3.99 11.19 -5.38
N LEU A 209 -4.99 11.57 -4.58
CA LEU A 209 -5.87 12.69 -4.91
C LEU A 209 -5.10 14.02 -4.96
N SER A 210 -4.12 14.21 -4.08
CA SER A 210 -3.27 15.41 -4.05
C SER A 210 -2.39 15.53 -5.30
N GLU A 211 -1.95 14.41 -5.85
CA GLU A 211 -1.25 14.35 -7.13
C GLU A 211 -2.12 14.85 -8.29
N ILE A 212 -3.33 14.33 -8.40
CA ILE A 212 -4.29 14.75 -9.43
C ILE A 212 -4.59 16.24 -9.28
N ILE A 213 -4.84 16.70 -8.05
CA ILE A 213 -5.11 18.12 -7.75
C ILE A 213 -3.94 19.02 -8.14
N TYR A 214 -2.70 18.57 -7.91
CA TYR A 214 -1.50 19.29 -8.33
C TYR A 214 -1.47 19.46 -9.85
N PHE A 215 -1.73 18.40 -10.61
CA PHE A 215 -1.76 18.45 -12.07
C PHE A 215 -2.89 19.33 -12.62
N VAL A 216 -4.04 19.41 -11.94
CA VAL A 216 -5.16 20.29 -12.31
C VAL A 216 -4.92 21.75 -11.91
N GLY A 217 -4.03 22.02 -10.95
CA GLY A 217 -3.67 23.37 -10.51
C GLY A 217 -4.54 23.96 -9.39
N ASP A 218 -5.32 23.15 -8.67
CA ASP A 218 -6.22 23.61 -7.58
C ASP A 218 -5.59 23.45 -6.18
N VAL A 219 -4.59 24.28 -5.91
CA VAL A 219 -3.67 24.15 -4.75
C VAL A 219 -4.33 24.34 -3.38
N ASP A 220 -5.48 25.00 -3.29
CA ASP A 220 -6.07 25.39 -2.00
C ASP A 220 -6.72 24.22 -1.23
N LYS A 221 -7.15 23.17 -1.93
CA LYS A 221 -7.80 22.00 -1.32
C LYS A 221 -6.83 21.07 -0.57
N ALA A 222 -5.60 20.91 -1.07
CA ALA A 222 -4.59 20.05 -0.43
C ALA A 222 -4.09 20.61 0.93
N LYS A 223 -4.20 21.93 1.14
CA LYS A 223 -3.74 22.62 2.36
C LYS A 223 -4.46 22.20 3.65
N ALA A 224 -5.75 21.88 3.58
CA ALA A 224 -6.55 21.60 4.76
C ALA A 224 -6.12 20.31 5.49
N PHE A 225 -5.65 19.31 4.74
CA PHE A 225 -5.16 18.04 5.29
C PHE A 225 -3.77 18.20 5.90
N LEU A 226 -2.87 18.97 5.27
CA LEU A 226 -1.51 19.24 5.76
C LEU A 226 -1.48 19.75 7.20
N LEU A 227 -2.40 20.66 7.54
CA LEU A 227 -2.49 21.24 8.89
C LEU A 227 -2.95 20.26 9.97
N SER A 228 -3.47 19.10 9.58
CA SER A 228 -4.07 18.11 10.47
C SER A 228 -3.22 16.85 10.64
N ILE A 229 -2.15 16.69 9.84
CA ILE A 229 -1.16 15.63 10.05
C ILE A 229 -0.38 15.99 11.30
N LYS A 230 -0.56 15.22 12.38
CA LYS A 230 0.47 15.12 13.41
C LYS A 230 1.23 13.84 13.10
N LEU A 231 2.56 13.89 13.13
CA LEU A 231 3.33 12.67 13.38
C LEU A 231 2.96 12.25 14.81
N VAL A 232 1.90 11.44 14.93
CA VAL A 232 1.42 10.99 16.23
C VAL A 232 2.51 10.13 16.85
N ASP A 233 3.00 10.56 18.01
CA ASP A 233 3.80 9.76 18.93
C ASP A 233 2.86 8.98 19.87
N ASP A 234 3.37 7.87 20.43
CA ASP A 234 2.72 6.72 21.08
C ASP A 234 2.54 5.50 20.14
N GLY A 235 3.53 4.60 20.15
CA GLY A 235 3.58 3.34 19.38
C GLY A 235 2.41 2.36 19.55
N VAL A 236 1.41 2.67 20.38
CA VAL A 236 0.12 1.96 20.43
C VAL A 236 -0.78 2.34 19.25
N VAL A 237 -0.56 3.53 18.68
CA VAL A 237 -1.46 4.17 17.69
C VAL A 237 -0.83 4.23 16.29
N SER A 238 0.43 3.81 16.13
CA SER A 238 1.13 3.83 14.84
C SER A 238 2.19 2.73 14.76
N ASP A 239 2.41 2.21 13.55
CA ASP A 239 3.48 1.27 13.24
C ASP A 239 4.41 1.84 12.13
N PRO A 240 5.52 1.17 11.80
CA PRO A 240 6.45 1.65 10.77
C PRO A 240 5.80 1.87 9.40
N SER A 241 4.86 1.03 8.99
CA SER A 241 4.17 1.18 7.70
C SER A 241 3.33 2.44 7.63
N LEU A 242 2.53 2.74 8.66
CA LEU A 242 1.73 3.96 8.68
C LEU A 242 2.64 5.20 8.72
N LYS A 243 3.73 5.15 9.50
CA LYS A 243 4.72 6.25 9.53
C LYS A 243 5.34 6.47 8.15
N ALA A 244 5.73 5.39 7.46
CA ALA A 244 6.29 5.45 6.11
C ALA A 244 5.32 6.11 5.12
N GLU A 245 4.05 5.72 5.15
CA GLU A 245 3.02 6.26 4.26
C GLU A 245 2.75 7.75 4.53
N ILE A 246 2.75 8.17 5.80
CA ILE A 246 2.65 9.59 6.18
C ILE A 246 3.86 10.36 5.64
N ILE A 247 5.08 9.87 5.84
CA ILE A 247 6.30 10.55 5.42
C ILE A 247 6.35 10.67 3.90
N LYS A 248 6.03 9.60 3.16
CA LYS A 248 5.92 9.60 1.70
C LYS A 248 4.92 10.65 1.21
N THR A 249 3.76 10.70 1.85
CA THR A 249 2.71 11.69 1.53
C THR A 249 3.19 13.12 1.80
N VAL A 250 3.85 13.35 2.93
CA VAL A 250 4.45 14.66 3.25
C VAL A 250 5.54 15.03 2.25
N SER A 251 6.40 14.09 1.85
CA SER A 251 7.44 14.28 0.83
C SER A 251 6.83 14.79 -0.48
N ASN A 252 5.82 14.08 -1.00
CA ASN A 252 5.16 14.45 -2.25
C ASN A 252 4.48 15.81 -2.16
N LEU A 253 3.85 16.14 -1.02
CA LEU A 253 3.23 17.45 -0.82
C LEU A 253 4.26 18.57 -0.74
N VAL A 254 5.42 18.32 -0.13
CA VAL A 254 6.51 19.29 -0.05
C VAL A 254 7.10 19.55 -1.43
N GLU A 255 7.27 18.52 -2.25
CA GLU A 255 7.75 18.65 -3.63
C GLU A 255 6.78 19.46 -4.50
N ARG A 256 5.48 19.15 -4.39
CA ARG A 256 4.41 19.72 -5.24
C ARG A 256 3.96 21.11 -4.77
N PHE A 257 3.93 21.34 -3.46
CA PHE A 257 3.38 22.55 -2.82
C PHE A 257 4.34 23.19 -1.80
N PRO A 258 5.61 23.48 -2.17
CA PRO A 258 6.65 23.83 -1.20
C PRO A 258 6.35 25.12 -0.43
N LYS A 259 5.73 26.13 -1.07
CA LYS A 259 5.38 27.39 -0.39
C LYS A 259 4.29 27.20 0.67
N GLN A 260 3.35 26.31 0.39
CA GLN A 260 2.19 26.02 1.23
C GLN A 260 2.58 25.13 2.41
N CYS A 261 3.54 24.22 2.21
CA CYS A 261 4.05 23.33 3.23
C CYS A 261 5.02 24.01 4.21
N LYS A 262 5.46 25.26 3.98
CA LYS A 262 6.54 25.89 4.76
C LYS A 262 6.33 25.81 6.27
N GLN A 263 5.20 26.31 6.78
CA GLN A 263 4.93 26.31 8.21
C GLN A 263 4.85 24.88 8.78
N PHE A 264 4.33 23.95 7.99
CA PHE A 264 4.21 22.56 8.39
C PHE A 264 5.57 21.87 8.46
N VAL A 265 6.43 22.08 7.46
CA VAL A 265 7.82 21.59 7.45
C VAL A 265 8.57 22.13 8.66
N ASP A 266 8.48 23.43 8.94
CA ASP A 266 9.13 24.04 10.11
C ASP A 266 8.70 23.38 11.44
N GLN A 267 7.48 22.85 11.52
CA GLN A 267 6.95 22.18 12.71
C GLN A 267 7.34 20.70 12.81
N ILE A 268 7.34 19.98 11.67
CA ILE A 268 7.48 18.51 11.65
C ILE A 268 8.95 18.04 11.60
N MET A 269 9.87 18.89 11.11
CA MET A 269 11.27 18.49 10.92
C MET A 269 11.98 18.00 12.19
N PRO A 270 11.80 18.59 13.39
CA PRO A 270 12.37 18.06 14.62
C PRO A 270 11.93 16.61 14.91
N ASP A 271 10.65 16.31 14.69
CA ASP A 271 10.07 14.98 14.89
C ASP A 271 10.60 13.98 13.85
N ILE A 272 10.78 14.41 12.60
CA ILE A 272 11.42 13.59 11.56
C ILE A 272 12.85 13.23 11.93
N PHE A 273 13.65 14.19 12.43
CA PHE A 273 15.03 13.90 12.85
C PHE A 273 15.09 12.99 14.07
N LEU A 274 14.17 13.14 15.03
CA LEU A 274 14.05 12.23 16.15
C LEU A 274 13.71 10.81 15.66
N LEU A 275 12.71 10.69 14.78
CA LEU A 275 12.30 9.41 14.22
C LEU A 275 13.41 8.73 13.41
N PHE A 276 14.19 9.50 12.63
CA PHE A 276 15.37 8.99 11.91
C PHE A 276 16.43 8.43 12.87
N ARG A 277 16.68 9.11 13.99
CA ARG A 277 17.62 8.64 15.02
C ARG A 277 17.12 7.38 15.73
N GLU A 278 15.87 7.37 16.19
CA GLU A 278 15.31 6.25 16.95
C GLU A 278 15.16 5.00 16.08
N THR A 279 14.76 5.18 14.82
CA THR A 279 14.64 4.07 13.86
C THR A 279 16.01 3.47 13.56
N ALA A 280 17.09 4.26 13.52
CA ALA A 280 18.45 3.74 13.35
C ALA A 280 18.89 2.88 14.55
N GLN A 281 18.59 3.31 15.77
CA GLN A 281 18.90 2.52 16.97
C GLN A 281 18.14 1.19 16.97
N LEU A 282 16.87 1.21 16.57
CA LEU A 282 16.06 -0.01 16.47
C LEU A 282 16.57 -0.93 15.35
N TYR A 283 16.86 -0.39 14.17
CA TYR A 283 17.39 -1.13 13.03
C TYR A 283 18.71 -1.83 13.34
N VAL A 284 19.68 -1.10 13.95
CA VAL A 284 20.96 -1.71 14.33
C VAL A 284 20.76 -2.85 15.33
N ARG A 285 19.85 -2.65 16.29
CA ARG A 285 19.55 -3.67 17.29
C ARG A 285 18.88 -4.92 16.68
N SER A 286 17.83 -4.74 15.89
CA SER A 286 17.00 -5.86 15.41
C SER A 286 17.48 -6.49 14.11
N GLU A 287 17.90 -5.68 13.14
CA GLU A 287 18.24 -6.15 11.79
C GLU A 287 19.76 -6.34 11.61
N VAL A 288 20.59 -5.46 12.17
CA VAL A 288 22.06 -5.57 12.00
C VAL A 288 22.62 -6.65 12.92
N ASN A 289 22.27 -6.61 14.21
CA ASN A 289 22.81 -7.50 15.23
C ASN A 289 21.89 -8.70 15.57
N GLY A 290 20.79 -8.88 14.84
CA GLY A 290 19.92 -10.06 14.95
C GLY A 290 19.12 -10.22 16.26
N GLU A 291 18.93 -9.17 17.07
CA GLU A 291 18.02 -9.27 18.23
C GLU A 291 16.56 -9.38 17.75
N LYS A 292 16.05 -10.63 17.68
CA LYS A 292 14.69 -10.90 17.21
C LYS A 292 13.64 -10.17 18.03
N ASN A 293 12.85 -9.36 17.36
CA ASN A 293 11.74 -8.65 17.96
C ASN A 293 10.56 -9.61 18.17
N ALA A 294 10.10 -9.80 19.41
CA ALA A 294 9.07 -10.81 19.73
C ALA A 294 7.66 -10.48 19.18
N ASN A 295 7.46 -9.27 18.63
CA ASN A 295 6.17 -8.78 18.14
C ASN A 295 6.31 -8.16 16.73
N GLU A 296 6.33 -9.00 15.71
CA GLU A 296 6.27 -8.56 14.30
C GLU A 296 4.88 -8.01 13.96
N ALA A 297 4.82 -6.78 13.43
CA ALA A 297 3.59 -6.22 12.91
C ALA A 297 3.28 -6.82 11.54
N LEU A 298 2.01 -7.18 11.28
CA LEU A 298 1.56 -7.69 9.99
C LEU A 298 0.75 -6.64 9.22
N ASP A 299 0.92 -6.56 7.91
CA ASP A 299 0.17 -5.66 7.03
C ASP A 299 -1.30 -6.10 6.83
N SER A 300 -2.03 -5.50 5.88
CA SER A 300 -3.44 -5.86 5.65
C SER A 300 -3.63 -7.21 4.96
N ASP A 301 -2.59 -7.70 4.30
CA ASP A 301 -2.58 -8.93 3.54
C ASP A 301 -1.89 -10.08 4.32
N GLY A 302 -1.31 -9.76 5.49
CA GLY A 302 -0.75 -10.70 6.45
C GLY A 302 0.77 -10.83 6.38
N GLU A 303 1.45 -9.91 5.67
CA GLU A 303 2.90 -9.89 5.50
C GLU A 303 3.58 -9.11 6.62
N VAL A 304 4.79 -9.53 7.01
CA VAL A 304 5.58 -8.84 8.05
C VAL A 304 5.97 -7.44 7.58
N ILE A 305 5.77 -6.45 8.44
CA ILE A 305 6.15 -5.07 8.19
C ILE A 305 7.62 -4.89 8.57
N GLY A 306 8.47 -4.78 7.57
CA GLY A 306 9.86 -4.42 7.73
C GLY A 306 10.06 -2.96 8.14
N LEU A 307 11.13 -2.70 8.89
CA LEU A 307 11.60 -1.35 9.22
C LEU A 307 12.18 -0.64 7.99
N ASP A 308 12.65 -1.39 7.01
CA ASP A 308 13.17 -0.93 5.72
C ASP A 308 12.22 0.08 5.05
N LYS A 309 10.92 -0.20 5.01
CA LYS A 309 9.91 0.71 4.43
C LYS A 309 9.91 2.10 5.08
N LEU A 310 10.06 2.15 6.41
CA LEU A 310 10.14 3.42 7.12
C LEU A 310 11.48 4.13 6.87
N ILE A 311 12.58 3.37 6.82
CA ILE A 311 13.92 3.92 6.57
C ILE A 311 13.99 4.51 5.16
N PHE A 312 13.52 3.80 4.14
CA PHE A 312 13.42 4.31 2.78
C PHE A 312 12.61 5.59 2.72
N ALA A 313 11.41 5.62 3.33
CA ALA A 313 10.59 6.82 3.36
C ALA A 313 11.28 8.02 4.04
N LEU A 314 12.03 7.79 5.13
CA LEU A 314 12.80 8.83 5.82
C LEU A 314 13.96 9.35 4.97
N VAL A 315 14.72 8.45 4.35
CA VAL A 315 15.86 8.80 3.48
C VAL A 315 15.36 9.57 2.26
N ASP A 316 14.34 9.06 1.56
CA ASP A 316 13.73 9.71 0.39
C ASP A 316 13.16 11.09 0.74
N TYR A 317 12.57 11.23 1.93
CA TYR A 317 12.07 12.54 2.39
C TYR A 317 13.21 13.53 2.64
N LEU A 318 14.27 13.11 3.32
CA LEU A 318 15.44 13.97 3.54
C LEU A 318 16.11 14.33 2.20
N ASP A 319 16.21 13.39 1.27
CA ASP A 319 16.75 13.62 -0.06
C ASP A 319 15.92 14.61 -0.88
N ASN A 320 14.59 14.45 -0.87
CA ASN A 320 13.71 15.44 -1.49
C ASN A 320 13.86 16.83 -0.85
N ILE A 321 13.97 16.93 0.48
CA ILE A 321 14.19 18.21 1.18
C ILE A 321 15.51 18.87 0.76
N ILE A 322 16.56 18.09 0.50
CA ILE A 322 17.84 18.59 -0.03
C ILE A 322 17.55 19.38 -1.32
N ASP A 323 16.73 18.85 -2.23
CA ASP A 323 16.39 19.48 -3.50
C ASP A 323 15.43 20.67 -3.44
N GLN A 324 14.66 20.77 -2.36
CA GLN A 324 13.81 21.93 -2.14
C GLN A 324 14.61 23.15 -1.69
N LYS A 325 14.77 24.15 -2.57
CA LYS A 325 15.46 25.43 -2.27
C LYS A 325 14.96 26.14 -1.00
N LEU A 326 13.68 25.97 -0.65
CA LEU A 326 13.09 26.57 0.55
C LEU A 326 13.52 25.87 1.84
N PHE A 327 13.88 24.59 1.79
CA PHE A 327 14.03 23.72 2.96
C PHE A 327 15.42 23.10 3.10
N SER A 328 16.23 23.08 2.04
CA SER A 328 17.55 22.46 2.01
C SER A 328 18.49 22.92 3.13
N GLN A 329 18.37 24.19 3.56
CA GLN A 329 19.17 24.72 4.65
C GLN A 329 18.89 24.03 6.01
N ILE A 330 17.70 23.45 6.19
CA ILE A 330 17.35 22.67 7.39
C ILE A 330 18.26 21.44 7.48
N VAL A 331 18.35 20.65 6.40
CA VAL A 331 19.25 19.48 6.33
C VAL A 331 20.70 19.91 6.50
N ARG A 332 21.14 20.97 5.81
CA ARG A 332 22.52 21.47 5.91
C ARG A 332 22.93 21.82 7.34
N THR A 333 22.00 22.32 8.16
CA THR A 333 22.28 22.71 9.55
C THR A 333 22.47 21.50 10.47
N HIS A 334 21.88 20.35 10.11
CA HIS A 334 21.95 19.09 10.86
C HIS A 334 22.86 18.04 10.20
N LEU A 335 23.67 18.45 9.22
CA LEU A 335 24.46 17.56 8.36
C LEU A 335 25.32 16.54 9.13
N ASN A 336 25.99 16.98 10.19
CA ASN A 336 26.84 16.11 11.01
C ASN A 336 26.06 14.96 11.66
N ASP A 337 24.89 15.27 12.23
CA ASP A 337 24.06 14.26 12.91
C ASP A 337 23.42 13.32 11.89
N ILE A 338 22.95 13.86 10.76
CA ILE A 338 22.34 13.08 9.69
C ILE A 338 23.34 12.06 9.13
N ILE A 339 24.56 12.50 8.80
CA ILE A 339 25.60 11.60 8.26
C ILE A 339 26.01 10.56 9.31
N TYR A 340 26.16 10.95 10.57
CA TYR A 340 26.44 10.00 11.65
C TYR A 340 25.37 8.92 11.77
N ILE A 341 24.08 9.28 11.67
CA ILE A 341 22.97 8.31 11.69
C ILE A 341 22.93 7.48 10.41
N ALA A 342 23.13 8.07 9.23
CA ALA A 342 23.14 7.36 7.94
C ALA A 342 24.21 6.25 7.92
N LEU A 343 25.40 6.51 8.48
CA LEU A 343 26.43 5.48 8.62
C LEU A 343 26.00 4.29 9.49
N ALA A 344 25.12 4.51 10.48
CA ALA A 344 24.59 3.41 11.28
C ALA A 344 23.66 2.50 10.47
N TYR A 345 22.87 3.06 9.56
CA TYR A 345 22.04 2.30 8.62
C TYR A 345 22.84 1.52 7.57
N MET A 346 24.05 1.97 7.24
CA MET A 346 24.93 1.34 6.25
C MET A 346 25.71 0.13 6.78
N GLN A 347 25.54 -0.21 8.06
CA GLN A 347 26.17 -1.40 8.65
C GLN A 347 25.65 -2.67 7.97
N ILE A 348 26.56 -3.63 7.78
CA ILE A 348 26.25 -4.95 7.23
C ILE A 348 25.67 -5.79 8.36
N SER A 349 24.52 -6.42 8.15
CA SER A 349 23.90 -7.30 9.16
C SER A 349 24.61 -8.64 9.25
N ASP A 350 24.46 -9.32 10.40
CA ASP A 350 24.98 -10.68 10.62
C ASP A 350 24.43 -11.66 9.57
N ASP A 351 23.12 -11.62 9.30
CA ASP A 351 22.49 -12.46 8.27
C ASP A 351 23.11 -12.23 6.88
N LYS A 352 23.40 -10.97 6.53
CA LYS A 352 24.00 -10.62 5.24
C LYS A 352 25.47 -11.05 5.16
N LEU A 353 26.19 -10.91 6.26
CA LEU A 353 27.57 -11.36 6.39
C LEU A 353 27.65 -12.89 6.25
N GLU A 354 26.75 -13.63 6.89
CA GLU A 354 26.63 -15.10 6.71
C GLU A 354 26.34 -15.49 5.25
N GLU A 355 25.40 -14.80 4.60
CA GLU A 355 25.07 -15.03 3.18
C GLU A 355 26.28 -14.81 2.27
N TRP A 356 27.00 -13.70 2.46
CA TRP A 356 28.19 -13.37 1.67
C TRP A 356 29.37 -14.31 1.94
N TYR A 357 29.54 -14.80 3.16
CA TYR A 357 30.51 -15.86 3.44
C TYR A 357 30.12 -17.20 2.79
N ALA A 358 28.83 -17.47 2.63
CA ALA A 358 28.34 -18.68 1.99
C ALA A 358 28.44 -18.65 0.46
N SER A 359 28.36 -17.46 -0.17
CA SER A 359 28.51 -17.30 -1.62
C SER A 359 29.21 -15.98 -2.00
N VAL A 360 30.40 -16.11 -2.57
CA VAL A 360 31.15 -14.98 -3.13
C VAL A 360 30.46 -14.40 -4.36
N GLU A 361 29.79 -15.24 -5.16
CA GLU A 361 28.99 -14.78 -6.30
C GLU A 361 27.88 -13.83 -5.83
N LYS A 362 27.26 -14.14 -4.69
CA LYS A 362 26.21 -13.31 -4.13
C LYS A 362 26.74 -11.96 -3.62
N TYR A 363 27.91 -11.97 -2.97
CA TYR A 363 28.62 -10.74 -2.59
C TYR A 363 28.91 -9.86 -3.82
N VAL A 364 29.42 -10.44 -4.91
CA VAL A 364 29.72 -9.69 -6.13
C VAL A 364 28.45 -9.12 -6.75
N GLU A 365 27.35 -9.89 -6.81
CA GLU A 365 26.06 -9.42 -7.33
C GLU A 365 25.47 -8.27 -6.49
N ASP A 366 25.59 -8.33 -5.16
CA ASP A 366 24.98 -7.36 -4.27
C ASP A 366 25.80 -6.05 -4.14
N GLU A 367 27.13 -6.09 -4.26
CA GLU A 367 28.01 -4.91 -4.23
C GLU A 367 28.38 -4.39 -5.64
N ASP A 368 27.76 -4.95 -6.70
CA ASP A 368 27.86 -4.40 -8.06
C ASP A 368 27.15 -3.05 -8.14
N GLU A 369 27.78 -2.05 -8.74
CA GLU A 369 27.17 -0.74 -9.00
C GLU A 369 25.96 -0.84 -9.96
N GLU A 370 25.90 -1.90 -10.79
CA GLU A 370 24.76 -2.20 -11.67
C GLU A 370 23.67 -3.06 -10.99
N SER A 371 23.83 -3.39 -9.69
CA SER A 371 22.86 -4.20 -8.97
C SER A 371 21.50 -3.53 -8.91
N SER A 372 20.44 -4.30 -9.18
CA SER A 372 19.05 -3.82 -9.08
C SER A 372 18.47 -3.91 -7.65
N ALA A 373 19.23 -4.45 -6.70
CA ALA A 373 18.79 -4.64 -5.32
C ALA A 373 18.87 -3.33 -4.52
N SER A 374 17.71 -2.77 -4.17
CA SER A 374 17.65 -1.63 -3.23
C SER A 374 17.65 -2.15 -1.79
N THR A 375 18.70 -1.83 -1.05
CA THR A 375 18.86 -2.15 0.37
C THR A 375 18.92 -0.85 1.16
N VAL A 376 18.68 -0.92 2.48
CA VAL A 376 18.86 0.24 3.37
C VAL A 376 20.28 0.83 3.23
N ARG A 377 21.29 -0.02 3.08
CA ARG A 377 22.69 0.37 2.89
C ARG A 377 22.90 1.13 1.58
N SER A 378 22.42 0.60 0.45
CA SER A 378 22.57 1.28 -0.85
C SER A 378 21.78 2.59 -0.91
N ALA A 379 20.55 2.62 -0.38
CA ALA A 379 19.77 3.86 -0.30
C ALA A 379 20.45 4.95 0.54
N CYS A 380 21.09 4.58 1.66
CA CYS A 380 21.86 5.54 2.47
C CYS A 380 23.15 5.99 1.77
N LEU A 381 23.80 5.12 0.99
CA LEU A 381 24.95 5.49 0.18
C LEU A 381 24.57 6.53 -0.88
N ASP A 382 23.49 6.28 -1.62
CA ASP A 382 22.96 7.19 -2.64
C ASP A 382 22.62 8.56 -2.02
N PHE A 383 22.00 8.56 -0.84
CA PHE A 383 21.72 9.77 -0.08
C PHE A 383 22.99 10.53 0.35
N LEU A 384 24.06 9.84 0.76
CA LEU A 384 25.35 10.48 1.05
C LEU A 384 25.98 11.08 -0.21
N ILE A 385 25.83 10.43 -1.36
CA ILE A 385 26.29 10.96 -2.66
C ILE A 385 25.53 12.24 -3.00
N SER A 386 24.20 12.26 -2.87
CA SER A 386 23.36 13.45 -3.05
C SER A 386 23.78 14.63 -2.16
N LEU A 387 24.07 14.35 -0.88
CA LEU A 387 24.62 15.35 0.05
C LEU A 387 25.99 15.88 -0.42
N ASN A 388 26.85 15.01 -0.94
CA ASN A 388 28.18 15.38 -1.43
C ASN A 388 28.09 16.23 -2.70
N ASP A 389 27.22 15.86 -3.64
CA ASP A 389 27.01 16.61 -4.88
C ASP A 389 26.51 18.04 -4.62
N LYS A 390 25.77 18.23 -3.52
CA LYS A 390 25.24 19.54 -3.15
C LYS A 390 26.17 20.39 -2.28
N TRP A 391 26.83 19.76 -1.31
CA TRP A 391 27.63 20.42 -0.28
C TRP A 391 28.97 19.69 -0.05
N GLU A 392 29.73 19.43 -1.11
CA GLU A 392 30.96 18.63 -1.14
C GLU A 392 31.88 18.85 0.08
N ILE A 393 32.28 20.11 0.35
CA ILE A 393 33.24 20.42 1.41
C ILE A 393 32.65 20.17 2.80
N GLU A 394 31.40 20.56 3.02
CA GLU A 394 30.70 20.37 4.28
C GLU A 394 30.42 18.89 4.55
N THR A 395 29.98 18.15 3.52
CA THR A 395 29.71 16.72 3.58
C THR A 395 31.00 15.95 3.88
N ALA A 396 32.11 16.25 3.21
CA ALA A 396 33.40 15.63 3.50
C ALA A 396 33.86 15.87 4.95
N ARG A 397 33.72 17.11 5.46
CA ARG A 397 34.07 17.43 6.86
C ARG A 397 33.17 16.70 7.85
N ALA A 398 31.86 16.70 7.60
CA ALA A 398 30.87 16.05 8.44
C ALA A 398 31.09 14.53 8.48
N LEU A 399 31.44 13.92 7.34
CA LEU A 399 31.80 12.50 7.25
C LEU A 399 33.03 12.17 8.08
N CYS A 400 34.11 12.97 8.00
CA CYS A 400 35.29 12.76 8.85
C CYS A 400 34.95 12.81 10.35
N LEU A 401 34.09 13.75 10.76
CA LEU A 401 33.66 13.88 12.16
C LEU A 401 32.80 12.68 12.59
N ALA A 402 31.85 12.27 11.75
CA ALA A 402 30.98 11.14 12.01
C ALA A 402 31.75 9.82 12.14
N VAL A 403 32.67 9.54 11.20
CA VAL A 403 33.53 8.36 11.24
C VAL A 403 34.43 8.38 12.48
N SER A 404 35.08 9.51 12.78
CA SER A 404 35.92 9.64 13.97
C SER A 404 35.14 9.35 15.25
N LYS A 405 33.89 9.82 15.33
CA LYS A 405 33.00 9.56 16.47
C LYS A 405 32.62 8.07 16.56
N HIS A 406 32.23 7.44 15.45
CA HIS A 406 31.92 6.01 15.41
C HIS A 406 33.11 5.14 15.85
N ILE A 407 34.33 5.45 15.40
CA ILE A 407 35.55 4.74 15.82
C ILE A 407 35.73 4.83 17.34
N VAL A 408 35.63 6.03 17.91
CA VAL A 408 35.78 6.23 19.37
C VAL A 408 34.72 5.48 20.17
N GLU A 409 33.47 5.48 19.70
CA GLU A 409 32.39 4.75 20.37
C GLU A 409 32.56 3.23 20.25
N SER A 410 33.05 2.74 19.12
CA SER A 410 33.38 1.32 18.94
C SER A 410 34.48 0.88 19.90
N ASP A 411 35.58 1.65 20.00
CA ASP A 411 36.68 1.37 20.92
C ASP A 411 36.22 1.35 22.38
N GLY A 412 35.33 2.29 22.75
CA GLY A 412 34.73 2.35 24.08
C GLY A 412 33.85 1.15 24.42
N ARG A 413 33.03 0.68 23.45
CA ARG A 413 32.13 -0.48 23.65
C ARG A 413 32.87 -1.81 23.74
N ILE A 414 33.95 -1.99 22.98
CA ILE A 414 34.86 -3.16 23.09
C ILE A 414 35.43 -3.29 24.51
N HIS A 415 35.57 -2.18 25.24
CA HIS A 415 36.09 -2.19 26.61
C HIS A 415 35.02 -2.48 27.67
N GLU A 416 33.73 -2.39 27.33
CA GLU A 416 32.60 -2.54 28.26
C GLU A 416 31.80 -3.84 28.06
N ASP A 417 31.72 -4.40 26.85
CA ASP A 417 31.12 -5.72 26.57
C ASP A 417 31.95 -6.50 25.52
N PRO A 418 32.65 -7.60 25.89
CA PRO A 418 33.46 -8.38 24.97
C PRO A 418 32.65 -9.25 23.97
N ASN A 419 31.32 -9.29 24.08
CA ASN A 419 30.45 -10.05 23.18
C ASN A 419 29.60 -9.17 22.23
N TRP A 420 30.00 -7.91 22.05
CA TRP A 420 29.50 -7.05 20.96
C TRP A 420 30.41 -7.15 19.74
#